data_AF-A0A6C0E317-F1
#
_entry.id   AF-A0A6C0E317-F1
#
_cell.length_a   1.000
_cell.length_b   1.000
_cell.length_c   1.000
_cell.angle_alpha   90.00
_cell.angle_beta   90.00
_cell.angle_gamma   90.00
#
_symmetry.space_group_name_H-M   'P 1'
#
loop_
_entity.id
_entity.type
_entity.pdbx_description
1 polymer ?
#
loop_
_entity_poly.entity_id
_entity_poly.type
_entity_poly.pdbx_seq_one_letter_code
_entity_poly.pdbx_strand_id
1 'polypeptide(L)'
;MEYLKKLMEKKNMPQLVLVILFIVYLVLGLRMPSNIADMIDTTSGKIVVAILALALFAYSNPILGVLGIIVAYELIKRSTVTTGSAALEKYYPTEAKKWSPFSPLHQFPYTLEQEMVKKMVPMRHSTGDKQGSSFKPVLDDLHDAAPVNYQGVI
;
A
#
# COMPACT_ATOMS: atom_id res chain seq x y z
N MET A 1 15.09 -35.40 -8.82
CA MET A 1 14.87 -35.83 -10.22
C MET A 1 13.45 -36.36 -10.47
N GLU A 2 12.77 -36.96 -9.49
CA GLU A 2 11.42 -37.51 -9.68
C GLU A 2 10.38 -36.48 -10.08
N TYR A 3 10.38 -35.29 -9.45
CA TYR A 3 9.46 -34.20 -9.81
C TYR A 3 9.64 -33.70 -11.25
N LEU A 4 10.86 -33.70 -11.78
CA LEU A 4 11.14 -33.33 -13.17
C LEU A 4 10.66 -34.41 -14.15
N LYS A 5 10.90 -35.69 -13.82
CA LYS A 5 10.38 -36.81 -14.62
C LYS A 5 8.85 -36.80 -14.66
N LYS A 6 8.20 -36.57 -13.52
CA LYS A 6 6.74 -36.44 -13.39
C LYS A 6 6.20 -35.25 -14.17
N LEU A 7 6.93 -34.14 -14.25
CA LEU A 7 6.53 -32.98 -15.06
C LEU A 7 6.60 -33.27 -16.57
N MET A 8 7.55 -34.09 -17.01
CA MET A 8 7.69 -34.50 -18.43
C MET A 8 6.73 -35.62 -18.85
N GLU A 9 5.91 -36.15 -17.95
CA GLU A 9 4.86 -37.09 -18.32
C GLU A 9 3.76 -36.42 -19.15
N LYS A 10 3.23 -37.15 -20.15
CA LYS A 10 2.19 -36.66 -21.06
C LYS A 10 0.93 -36.14 -20.33
N LYS A 11 0.64 -36.65 -19.13
CA LYS A 11 -0.47 -36.17 -18.28
C LYS A 11 -0.29 -34.72 -17.81
N ASN A 12 0.95 -34.28 -17.61
CA ASN A 12 1.28 -32.95 -17.09
C ASN A 12 1.77 -31.98 -18.18
N MET A 13 1.54 -32.32 -19.45
CA MET A 13 1.96 -31.51 -20.60
C MET A 13 1.51 -30.04 -20.52
N PRO A 14 0.28 -29.70 -20.07
CA PRO A 14 -0.13 -28.30 -19.88
C PRO A 14 0.72 -27.56 -18.84
N GLN A 15 1.10 -28.24 -17.75
CA GLN A 15 1.93 -27.67 -16.69
C GLN A 15 3.35 -27.41 -17.19
N LEU A 16 3.90 -28.32 -18.00
CA LEU A 16 5.20 -28.15 -18.63
C LEU A 16 5.23 -26.94 -19.57
N VAL A 17 4.19 -26.77 -20.40
CA VAL A 17 4.05 -25.58 -21.26
C VAL A 17 4.00 -24.30 -20.42
N LEU A 18 3.23 -24.30 -19.32
CA LEU A 18 3.12 -23.14 -18.44
C LEU A 18 4.46 -22.80 -17.76
N VAL A 19 5.22 -23.80 -17.33
CA VAL A 19 6.57 -23.62 -16.78
C VAL A 19 7.48 -22.95 -17.80
N ILE A 20 7.50 -23.44 -19.04
CA ILE A 20 8.32 -22.85 -20.11
C ILE A 20 7.91 -21.41 -20.37
N LEU A 21 6.60 -21.14 -20.45
CA LEU A 21 6.07 -19.78 -20.66
C LEU A 21 6.49 -18.83 -19.53
N PHE A 22 6.43 -19.28 -18.28
CA PHE A 22 6.86 -18.50 -17.11
C PHE A 22 8.36 -18.20 -17.13
N ILE A 23 9.18 -19.17 -17.49
CA ILE A 23 10.63 -18.97 -17.63
C ILE A 23 10.91 -17.94 -18.73
N VAL A 24 10.29 -18.08 -19.90
CA VAL A 24 10.44 -17.14 -21.03
C VAL A 24 10.00 -15.73 -20.61
N TYR A 25 8.87 -15.60 -19.90
CA TYR A 25 8.38 -14.32 -19.40
C TYR A 25 9.34 -13.64 -18.41
N LEU A 26 9.94 -14.42 -17.50
CA LEU A 26 10.91 -13.92 -16.53
C LEU A 26 12.17 -13.42 -17.24
N VAL A 27 12.72 -14.22 -18.16
CA VAL A 27 13.96 -13.91 -18.89
C VAL A 27 13.80 -12.72 -19.83
N LEU A 28 12.70 -12.67 -20.61
CA LEU A 28 12.50 -11.62 -21.61
C LEU A 28 12.17 -10.26 -21.00
N GLY A 29 11.80 -10.19 -19.73
CA GLY A 29 11.54 -8.89 -19.10
C GLY A 29 10.39 -8.12 -19.76
N LEU A 30 9.42 -8.81 -20.38
CA LEU A 30 8.38 -8.17 -21.19
C LEU A 30 7.63 -7.11 -20.38
N ARG A 31 7.53 -5.90 -20.96
CA ARG A 31 6.71 -4.82 -20.41
C ARG A 31 5.25 -5.19 -20.55
N MET A 32 4.51 -5.07 -19.46
CA MET A 32 3.08 -5.34 -19.44
C MET A 32 2.35 -4.22 -20.22
N PRO A 33 1.41 -4.53 -21.12
CA PRO A 33 0.61 -3.50 -21.78
C PRO A 33 -0.24 -2.75 -20.74
N SER A 34 -0.44 -1.44 -20.94
CA SER A 34 -1.09 -0.53 -19.99
C SER A 34 -2.42 -1.05 -19.46
N ASN A 35 -3.29 -1.55 -20.35
CA ASN A 35 -4.63 -2.01 -19.99
C ASN A 35 -4.62 -3.15 -18.95
N ILE A 36 -3.62 -4.05 -19.04
CA ILE A 36 -3.47 -5.17 -18.09
C ILE A 36 -2.79 -4.67 -16.82
N ALA A 37 -1.82 -3.77 -16.96
CA ALA A 37 -1.12 -3.19 -15.82
C ALA A 37 -2.07 -2.45 -14.88
N ASP A 38 -2.98 -1.63 -15.42
CA ASP A 38 -3.93 -0.85 -14.62
C ASP A 38 -4.92 -1.73 -13.86
N MET A 39 -5.36 -2.84 -14.47
CA MET A 39 -6.25 -3.80 -13.79
C MET A 39 -5.54 -4.48 -12.61
N ILE A 40 -4.27 -4.82 -12.78
CA ILE A 40 -3.48 -5.54 -11.78
C ILE A 40 -2.95 -4.62 -10.69
N ASP A 41 -2.67 -3.35 -11.01
CA ASP A 41 -2.12 -2.40 -10.06
C ASP A 41 -3.13 -1.91 -9.00
N THR A 42 -4.40 -2.27 -9.13
CA THR A 42 -5.40 -2.08 -8.07
C THR A 42 -5.13 -2.96 -6.84
N THR A 43 -5.51 -2.50 -5.64
CA THR A 43 -5.37 -3.29 -4.40
C THR A 43 -6.08 -4.65 -4.51
N SER A 44 -7.28 -4.69 -5.11
CA SER A 44 -8.02 -5.91 -5.37
C SER A 44 -7.32 -6.80 -6.41
N GLY A 45 -6.79 -6.22 -7.50
CA GLY A 45 -6.03 -6.93 -8.53
C GLY A 45 -4.80 -7.65 -7.97
N LYS A 46 -4.01 -6.98 -7.12
CA LYS A 46 -2.86 -7.56 -6.44
C LYS A 46 -3.25 -8.76 -5.56
N ILE A 47 -4.38 -8.66 -4.84
CA ILE A 47 -4.90 -9.75 -4.01
C ILE A 47 -5.34 -10.94 -4.88
N VAL A 48 -6.04 -10.68 -5.99
CA VAL A 48 -6.47 -11.75 -6.91
C VAL A 48 -5.27 -12.49 -7.50
N VAL A 49 -4.23 -11.77 -7.93
CA VAL A 49 -2.99 -12.38 -8.44
C VAL A 49 -2.30 -13.23 -7.37
N ALA A 50 -2.26 -12.75 -6.11
CA ALA A 50 -1.69 -13.52 -5.01
C ALA A 50 -2.50 -14.81 -4.72
N ILE A 51 -3.83 -14.74 -4.73
CA ILE A 51 -4.69 -15.92 -4.54
C ILE A 51 -4.50 -16.93 -5.67
N LEU A 52 -4.40 -16.48 -6.93
CA LEU A 52 -4.12 -17.35 -8.06
C LEU A 52 -2.75 -18.04 -7.93
N ALA A 53 -1.74 -17.32 -7.47
CA ALA A 53 -0.41 -17.91 -7.22
C ALA A 53 -0.45 -18.98 -6.13
N LEU A 54 -1.18 -18.73 -5.04
CA LEU A 54 -1.36 -19.70 -3.95
C LEU A 54 -2.17 -20.93 -4.40
N ALA A 55 -3.22 -20.73 -5.19
CA ALA A 55 -3.99 -21.82 -5.78
C ALA A 55 -3.10 -22.67 -6.72
N LEU A 56 -2.28 -22.02 -7.55
CA LEU A 56 -1.35 -22.70 -8.44
C LEU A 56 -0.30 -23.49 -7.65
N PHE A 57 0.16 -22.99 -6.51
CA PHE A 57 1.03 -23.71 -5.59
C PHE A 57 0.34 -24.92 -4.92
N ALA A 58 -0.92 -24.78 -4.50
CA ALA A 58 -1.66 -25.84 -3.81
C ALA A 58 -2.06 -27.01 -4.73
N TYR A 59 -2.40 -26.73 -5.99
CA TYR A 59 -2.98 -27.72 -6.92
C TYR A 59 -2.03 -28.21 -8.01
N SER A 60 -0.84 -27.62 -8.18
CA SER A 60 0.09 -27.98 -9.27
C SER A 60 1.35 -28.70 -8.79
N ASN A 61 2.22 -29.10 -9.73
CA ASN A 61 3.53 -29.61 -9.39
C ASN A 61 4.33 -28.57 -8.57
N PRO A 62 5.12 -29.00 -7.55
CA PRO A 62 5.85 -28.08 -6.66
C PRO A 62 6.75 -27.09 -7.40
N ILE A 63 7.38 -27.55 -8.49
CA ILE A 63 8.25 -26.72 -9.34
C ILE A 63 7.47 -25.56 -9.96
N LEU A 64 6.29 -25.85 -10.53
CA LEU A 64 5.43 -24.86 -11.15
C LEU A 64 4.83 -23.92 -10.08
N GLY A 65 4.50 -24.44 -8.90
CA GLY A 65 4.04 -23.65 -7.77
C GLY A 65 5.04 -22.57 -7.36
N VAL A 66 6.29 -22.96 -7.10
CA VAL A 66 7.35 -22.01 -6.69
C VAL A 66 7.61 -20.99 -7.79
N LEU A 67 7.70 -21.43 -9.05
CA LEU A 67 7.80 -20.52 -10.20
C LEU A 67 6.62 -19.55 -10.28
N GLY A 68 5.40 -20.02 -10.03
CA GLY A 68 4.19 -19.21 -10.04
C GLY A 68 4.21 -18.07 -9.02
N ILE A 69 4.73 -18.31 -7.82
CA ILE A 69 4.90 -17.28 -6.79
C ILE A 69 5.90 -16.21 -7.26
N ILE A 70 7.03 -16.63 -7.83
CA ILE A 70 8.05 -15.71 -8.36
C ILE A 70 7.47 -14.87 -9.50
N VAL A 71 6.75 -15.50 -10.43
CA VAL A 71 6.10 -14.81 -11.54
C VAL A 71 5.05 -13.83 -11.03
N ALA A 72 4.22 -14.20 -10.06
CA ALA A 72 3.21 -13.32 -9.49
C ALA A 72 3.82 -12.07 -8.86
N TYR A 73 4.92 -12.22 -8.11
CA TYR A 73 5.66 -11.08 -7.56
C TYR A 73 6.19 -10.17 -8.67
N GLU A 74 6.84 -10.75 -9.68
CA GLU A 74 7.43 -9.99 -10.79
C GLU A 74 6.33 -9.28 -11.61
N LEU A 75 5.17 -9.91 -11.75
CA LEU A 75 4.02 -9.40 -12.47
C LEU A 75 3.39 -8.18 -11.76
N ILE A 76 3.22 -8.24 -10.43
CA ILE A 76 2.78 -7.10 -9.61
C ILE A 76 3.81 -5.97 -9.65
N LYS A 77 5.10 -6.29 -9.56
CA LYS A 77 6.17 -5.29 -9.62
C LYS A 77 6.18 -4.56 -10.97
N ARG A 78 6.04 -5.31 -12.07
CA ARG A 78 6.03 -4.74 -13.42
C ARG A 78 4.77 -3.92 -13.72
N SER A 79 3.60 -4.32 -13.20
CA SER A 79 2.37 -3.52 -13.36
C SER A 79 2.53 -2.16 -12.67
N THR A 80 3.02 -2.16 -11.42
CA THR A 80 3.23 -0.93 -10.63
C THR A 80 4.25 0.04 -11.27
N VAL A 81 5.28 -0.50 -11.95
CA VAL A 81 6.24 0.33 -12.69
C VAL A 81 5.63 0.91 -13.97
N THR A 82 4.78 0.15 -14.66
CA THR A 82 4.16 0.56 -15.93
C THR A 82 3.10 1.64 -15.72
N THR A 83 2.27 1.50 -14.67
CA THR A 83 1.24 2.50 -14.30
C THR A 83 1.85 3.75 -13.64
N GLY A 84 3.13 3.70 -13.24
CA GLY A 84 3.85 4.84 -12.63
C GLY A 84 3.53 5.05 -11.14
N SER A 85 2.62 4.25 -10.59
CA SER A 85 2.30 4.17 -9.16
C SER A 85 3.51 3.80 -8.30
N ALA A 86 4.50 3.08 -8.83
CA ALA A 86 5.73 2.77 -8.08
C ALA A 86 6.58 4.03 -7.85
N ALA A 87 6.61 4.92 -8.84
CA ALA A 87 7.28 6.21 -8.69
C ALA A 87 6.49 7.13 -7.76
N LEU A 88 5.15 7.12 -7.87
CA LEU A 88 4.28 7.84 -6.96
C LEU A 88 4.50 7.37 -5.52
N GLU A 89 4.40 6.07 -5.24
CA GLU A 89 4.60 5.52 -3.89
C GLU A 89 5.99 5.85 -3.35
N LYS A 90 7.05 5.80 -4.17
CA LYS A 90 8.41 6.07 -3.70
C LYS A 90 8.64 7.56 -3.38
N TYR A 91 8.23 8.44 -4.30
CA TYR A 91 8.61 9.86 -4.25
C TYR A 91 7.51 10.77 -3.69
N TYR A 92 6.27 10.30 -3.52
CA TYR A 92 5.20 11.13 -2.98
C TYR A 92 5.46 11.43 -1.49
N PRO A 93 5.54 12.72 -1.11
CA PRO A 93 5.79 13.14 0.26
C PRO A 93 4.50 13.00 1.08
N THR A 94 4.43 11.97 1.93
CA THR A 94 3.34 11.84 2.92
C THR A 94 3.76 12.43 4.26
N GLU A 95 2.80 12.81 5.09
CA GLU A 95 3.09 13.31 6.43
C GLU A 95 3.90 12.30 7.25
N ALA A 96 3.54 11.01 7.20
CA ALA A 96 4.32 9.94 7.83
C ALA A 96 5.78 9.88 7.34
N LYS A 97 6.02 10.03 6.03
CA LYS A 97 7.38 10.09 5.47
C LYS A 97 8.12 11.36 5.85
N LYS A 98 7.42 12.50 5.92
CA LYS A 98 7.98 13.78 6.38
C LYS A 98 8.49 13.66 7.81
N TRP A 99 7.74 13.01 8.70
CA TRP A 99 8.09 12.83 10.11
C TRP A 99 9.05 11.65 10.38
N SER A 100 9.16 10.68 9.47
CA SER A 100 10.06 9.51 9.61
C SER A 100 11.51 9.86 9.99
N PRO A 101 12.19 10.86 9.39
CA PRO A 101 13.54 11.24 9.80
C PRO A 101 13.61 11.99 11.13
N PHE A 102 12.49 12.50 11.65
CA PHE A 102 12.43 13.28 12.89
C PHE A 102 12.35 12.40 14.15
N SER A 103 11.89 11.15 14.07
CA SER A 103 11.64 10.34 15.28
C SER A 103 12.89 9.88 16.05
N PRO A 104 14.03 9.54 15.39
CA PRO A 104 15.23 9.12 16.10
C PRO A 104 16.22 10.26 16.30
N LEU A 105 16.27 11.22 15.37
CA LEU A 105 17.31 12.26 15.31
C LEU A 105 16.87 13.63 15.83
N HIS A 106 15.57 13.86 15.99
CA HIS A 106 15.01 15.12 16.51
C HIS A 106 14.29 14.92 17.84
N GLN A 107 14.94 14.18 18.75
CA GLN A 107 14.56 14.17 20.16
C GLN A 107 15.25 15.34 20.85
N PHE A 108 14.54 16.48 20.97
CA PHE A 108 15.02 17.61 21.74
C PHE A 108 14.68 17.39 23.22
N PRO A 109 15.62 17.65 24.15
CA PRO A 109 15.28 17.66 25.57
C PRO A 109 14.21 18.72 25.84
N TYR A 110 13.35 18.44 26.82
CA TYR A 110 12.33 19.39 27.26
C TYR A 110 12.98 20.73 27.64
N THR A 111 12.56 21.83 27.02
CA THR A 111 13.23 23.14 27.17
C THR A 111 12.60 24.01 28.25
N LEU A 112 13.37 24.98 28.77
CA LEU A 112 12.85 25.97 29.73
C LEU A 112 11.69 26.79 29.16
N GLU A 113 11.73 27.12 27.87
CA GLU A 113 10.63 27.80 27.19
C GLU A 113 9.36 26.94 27.19
N GLN A 114 9.48 25.64 26.92
CA GLN A 114 8.35 24.72 27.02
C GLN A 114 7.83 24.62 28.46
N GLU A 115 8.73 24.63 29.45
CA GLU A 115 8.36 24.66 30.87
C GLU A 115 7.60 25.93 31.25
N MET A 116 8.10 27.09 30.87
CA MET A 116 7.45 28.36 31.15
C MET A 116 6.13 28.51 30.40
N VAL A 117 6.05 28.09 29.13
CA VAL A 117 4.79 28.06 28.36
C VAL A 117 3.77 27.13 29.00
N LYS A 118 4.17 25.93 29.42
CA LYS A 118 3.28 25.01 30.14
C LYS A 118 2.75 25.62 31.45
N LYS A 119 3.52 26.47 32.13
CA LYS A 119 3.11 27.19 33.34
C LYS A 119 2.22 28.41 33.03
N MET A 120 2.45 29.10 31.92
CA MET A 120 1.73 30.32 31.54
C MET A 120 0.43 30.07 30.79
N VAL A 121 0.29 28.94 30.10
CA VAL A 121 -0.96 28.58 29.43
C VAL A 121 -1.93 28.04 30.47
N PRO A 122 -3.14 28.62 30.64
CA PRO A 122 -4.19 28.03 31.44
C PRO A 122 -4.75 26.82 30.70
N MET A 123 -4.00 25.72 30.64
CA MET A 123 -4.53 24.43 30.21
C MET A 123 -5.49 23.98 31.30
N ARG A 124 -6.79 24.23 31.08
CA ARG A 124 -7.83 23.47 31.76
C ARG A 124 -7.68 22.02 31.31
N HIS A 125 -6.89 21.24 32.04
CA HIS A 125 -6.99 19.80 32.00
C HIS A 125 -8.38 19.47 32.57
N SER A 126 -9.40 19.46 31.72
CA SER A 126 -10.75 19.05 32.07
C SER A 126 -10.77 17.55 32.31
N THR A 127 -10.15 17.11 33.40
CA THR A 127 -10.55 15.89 34.07
C THR A 127 -11.83 16.23 34.82
N GLY A 128 -12.97 16.11 34.14
CA GLY A 128 -14.29 16.16 34.76
C GLY A 128 -14.66 17.50 35.40
N ASP A 129 -15.03 18.49 34.60
CA ASP A 129 -16.15 19.37 34.95
C ASP A 129 -16.65 20.06 33.69
N LYS A 130 -17.68 19.43 33.08
CA LYS A 130 -18.59 20.12 32.17
C LYS A 130 -19.47 21.06 33.01
N GLN A 131 -18.89 22.05 33.65
CA GLN A 131 -19.68 23.14 34.18
C GLN A 131 -20.04 24.02 32.98
N GLY A 132 -21.29 23.87 32.52
CA GLY A 132 -21.80 24.42 31.27
C GLY A 132 -21.38 25.87 31.09
N SER A 133 -20.41 26.09 30.21
CA SER A 133 -20.15 27.43 29.71
C SER A 133 -21.40 27.87 28.95
N SER A 134 -21.98 29.00 29.35
CA SER A 134 -23.08 29.63 28.60
C SER A 134 -22.65 30.10 27.20
N PHE A 135 -21.37 29.99 26.87
CA PHE A 135 -20.84 30.29 25.56
C PHE A 135 -21.38 29.30 24.52
N LYS A 136 -22.30 29.79 23.70
CA LYS A 136 -22.67 29.17 22.43
C LYS A 136 -21.84 29.87 21.35
N PRO A 137 -20.93 29.19 20.64
CA PRO A 137 -20.31 29.79 19.47
C PRO A 137 -21.42 30.08 18.46
N VAL A 138 -21.69 31.35 18.22
CA VAL A 138 -22.56 31.79 17.12
C VAL A 138 -21.64 31.96 15.93
N LEU A 139 -21.89 31.17 14.87
CA LEU A 139 -21.23 31.39 13.59
C LEU A 139 -21.76 32.70 13.01
N ASP A 140 -20.83 33.61 12.68
CA ASP A 140 -21.14 34.82 11.92
C ASP A 140 -21.39 34.47 10.45
N ASP A 141 -21.87 35.44 9.67
CA ASP A 141 -22.14 35.24 8.25
C ASP A 141 -20.89 34.73 7.50
N LEU A 142 -21.08 33.65 6.76
CA LEU A 142 -19.99 32.93 6.09
C LEU A 142 -19.57 33.59 4.78
N HIS A 143 -20.31 34.58 4.26
CA HIS A 143 -19.99 35.27 3.01
C HIS A 143 -19.61 34.28 1.87
N ASP A 144 -20.49 33.31 1.59
CA ASP A 144 -20.28 32.21 0.63
C ASP A 144 -19.11 31.24 0.95
N ALA A 145 -18.54 31.29 2.15
CA ALA A 145 -17.56 30.30 2.60
C ALA A 145 -18.23 28.95 2.94
N ALA A 146 -17.51 27.85 2.68
CA ALA A 146 -17.97 26.52 3.02
C ALA A 146 -18.13 26.36 4.55
N PRO A 147 -19.25 25.77 5.02
CA PRO A 147 -19.47 25.56 6.44
C PRO A 147 -18.48 24.55 7.02
N VAL A 148 -18.25 24.62 8.33
CA VAL A 148 -17.27 23.77 9.04
C VAL A 148 -17.57 22.26 8.93
N ASN A 149 -18.82 21.87 8.64
CA ASN A 149 -19.20 20.47 8.42
C ASN A 149 -19.25 20.05 6.93
N TYR A 150 -18.82 20.91 6.00
CA TYR A 150 -18.95 20.65 4.58
C TYR A 150 -18.17 19.38 4.19
N GLN A 151 -18.90 18.33 3.87
CA GLN A 151 -18.33 17.02 3.54
C GLN A 151 -17.91 16.89 2.08
N GLY A 152 -18.16 17.93 1.26
CA GLY A 152 -17.81 17.96 -0.15
C GLY A 152 -18.58 16.94 -0.99
N VAL A 153 -19.03 17.37 -2.16
CA VAL A 153 -19.10 16.50 -3.33
C VAL A 153 -18.03 17.03 -4.25
N ILE A 154 -17.04 16.19 -4.56
CA ILE A 154 -16.09 16.42 -5.65
C ILE A 154 -16.84 16.23 -6.97
#